data_AF-A0A3S4ZYD0-F1
#
_entry.id   AF-A0A3S4ZYD0-F1
#
_cell.length_a   1.000
_cell.length_b   1.000
_cell.length_c   1.000
_cell.angle_alpha   90.00
_cell.angle_beta   90.00
_cell.angle_gamma   90.00
#
_symmetry.space_group_name_H-M   'P 1'
#
loop_
_entity.id
_entity.type
_entity.pdbx_description
1 polymer ?
#
loop_
_entity_poly.entity_id
_entity_poly.type
_entity_poly.pdbx_seq_one_letter_code
_entity_poly.pdbx_strand_id
1 'polypeptide(L)'
;MPRRVGARNDKKPLKTLRKKQRLILDKLSEAIRSNLTKIQRLKINGLVVIEVHQRDIIEKLYKANCNDVNAFEWISQLRFYWDKVSQHKIPTN
;
A
#
# COMPACT_ATOMS: atom_id res chain seq x y z
N MET A 1 -0.45 27.38 -20.79
CA MET A 1 0.70 27.59 -19.87
C MET A 1 0.84 26.39 -18.94
N PRO A 2 1.92 25.59 -19.02
CA PRO A 2 2.07 24.41 -18.17
C PRO A 2 2.47 24.84 -16.75
N ARG A 3 1.68 24.42 -15.77
CA ARG A 3 1.88 24.70 -14.35
C ARG A 3 3.12 23.94 -13.88
N ARG A 4 4.21 24.64 -13.52
CA ARG A 4 5.38 24.04 -12.87
C ARG A 4 4.91 23.28 -11.62
N VAL A 5 4.99 21.95 -11.64
CA VAL A 5 4.80 21.13 -10.45
C VAL A 5 6.02 21.37 -9.57
N GLY A 6 5.87 22.27 -8.60
CA GLY A 6 6.89 22.48 -7.58
C GLY A 6 7.23 21.15 -6.92
N ALA A 7 8.51 20.81 -6.89
CA ALA A 7 9.06 19.71 -6.12
C ALA A 7 8.76 19.95 -4.63
N ARG A 8 7.58 19.53 -4.19
CA ARG A 8 7.24 19.48 -2.77
C ARG A 8 8.03 18.34 -2.17
N ASN A 9 9.19 18.68 -1.59
CA ASN A 9 9.99 17.80 -0.74
C ASN A 9 9.27 17.56 0.61
N ASP A 10 7.98 17.25 0.56
CA ASP A 10 7.20 16.89 1.72
C ASP A 10 7.50 15.42 2.01
N LYS A 11 8.52 15.14 2.84
CA LYS A 11 8.78 13.79 3.39
C LYS A 11 7.62 13.30 4.29
N LYS A 12 6.58 14.12 4.48
CA LYS A 12 5.44 13.93 5.38
C LYS A 12 4.51 12.76 4.96
N PRO A 13 4.14 12.55 3.68
CA PRO A 13 3.27 11.46 3.28
C PRO A 13 3.91 10.09 3.48
N LEU A 14 5.17 9.89 3.06
CA LEU A 14 5.89 8.62 3.26
C LEU A 14 6.10 8.32 4.76
N LYS A 15 6.43 9.34 5.56
CA LYS A 15 6.51 9.18 7.03
C LYS A 15 5.18 8.78 7.66
N THR A 16 4.07 9.37 7.21
CA THR A 16 2.71 9.03 7.68
C THR A 16 2.33 7.61 7.25
N LEU A 17 2.65 7.23 6.02
CA LEU A 17 2.39 5.91 5.48
C LEU A 17 3.18 4.83 6.22
N ARG A 18 4.46 5.10 6.55
CA ARG A 18 5.28 4.22 7.40
C ARG A 18 4.68 4.03 8.79
N LYS A 19 4.09 5.08 9.38
CA LYS A 19 3.38 4.98 10.67
C LYS A 19 2.15 4.06 10.55
N LYS A 20 1.37 4.21 9.47
CA LYS A 20 0.20 3.34 9.21
C LYS A 20 0.60 1.87 9.03
N GLN A 21 1.65 1.58 8.25
CA GLN A 21 2.14 0.22 8.06
C GLN A 21 2.55 -0.45 9.36
N ARG A 22 3.23 0.29 10.26
CA ARG A 22 3.57 -0.22 11.58
C ARG A 22 2.33 -0.66 12.36
N LEU A 23 1.31 0.20 12.41
CA LEU A 23 0.05 -0.11 13.09
C LEU A 23 -0.66 -1.33 12.48
N ILE A 24 -0.57 -1.52 11.16
CA ILE A 24 -1.15 -2.70 10.50
C ILE A 24 -0.39 -3.96 10.90
N LEU A 25 0.94 -3.93 10.84
CA LEU A 25 1.78 -5.06 11.23
C LEU A 25 1.60 -5.42 12.70
N ASP A 26 1.48 -4.44 13.59
CA ASP A 26 1.22 -4.66 15.02
C ASP A 26 -0.12 -5.40 15.21
N LYS A 27 -1.19 -4.92 14.56
CA LYS A 27 -2.51 -5.58 14.58
C LYS A 27 -2.48 -7.01 14.02
N LEU A 28 -1.79 -7.22 12.91
CA LEU A 28 -1.64 -8.56 12.33
C LEU A 28 -0.84 -9.48 13.26
N SER A 29 0.19 -8.94 13.92
CA SER A 29 0.99 -9.66 14.91
C SER A 29 0.14 -10.10 16.11
N GLU A 30 -0.69 -9.20 16.64
CA GLU A 30 -1.67 -9.51 17.68
C GLU A 30 -2.67 -10.58 17.23
N ALA A 31 -3.21 -10.44 16.02
CA ALA A 31 -4.16 -11.40 15.45
C ALA A 31 -3.55 -12.80 15.32
N ILE A 32 -2.30 -12.95 14.88
CA ILE A 32 -1.61 -14.26 14.78
C ILE A 32 -1.54 -14.98 16.13
N ARG A 33 -1.38 -14.22 17.23
CA ARG A 33 -1.28 -14.76 18.59
C ARG A 33 -2.63 -15.12 19.21
N SER A 34 -3.72 -14.63 18.65
CA SER A 34 -5.07 -15.00 19.09
C SER A 34 -5.46 -16.43 18.67
N ASN A 35 -6.58 -16.92 19.19
CA ASN A 35 -7.12 -18.22 18.83
C ASN A 35 -7.83 -18.15 17.48
N LEU A 36 -7.21 -18.70 16.43
CA LEU A 36 -7.68 -18.64 15.04
C LEU A 36 -7.96 -20.03 14.50
N THR A 37 -9.02 -20.17 13.70
CA THR A 37 -9.22 -21.36 12.87
C THR A 37 -8.09 -21.53 11.86
N LYS A 38 -7.91 -22.74 11.33
CA LYS A 38 -6.88 -23.06 10.32
C LYS A 38 -6.95 -22.11 9.11
N ILE A 39 -8.16 -21.86 8.59
CA ILE A 39 -8.37 -20.99 7.42
C ILE A 39 -8.07 -19.52 7.75
N GLN A 40 -8.51 -19.03 8.92
CA GLN A 40 -8.20 -17.65 9.33
C GLN A 40 -6.68 -17.44 9.49
N ARG A 41 -5.98 -18.40 10.09
CA ARG A 41 -4.52 -18.35 10.23
C ARG A 41 -3.81 -18.30 8.89
N LEU A 42 -4.25 -19.12 7.92
CA LEU A 42 -3.73 -19.08 6.54
C LEU A 42 -3.94 -17.71 5.88
N LYS A 43 -5.15 -17.14 6.00
CA LYS A 43 -5.45 -15.80 5.46
C LYS A 43 -4.58 -14.72 6.09
N ILE A 44 -4.46 -14.71 7.41
CA ILE A 44 -3.67 -13.71 8.14
C ILE A 44 -2.17 -13.85 7.79
N ASN A 45 -1.63 -15.06 7.68
CA ASN A 45 -0.26 -15.27 7.23
C ASN A 45 -0.03 -14.68 5.83
N GLY A 46 -0.97 -14.90 4.91
CA GLY A 46 -0.93 -14.29 3.57
C GLY A 46 -0.92 -12.75 3.63
N LEU A 47 -1.79 -12.15 4.46
CA LEU A 47 -1.81 -10.71 4.65
C LEU A 47 -0.49 -10.18 5.23
N VAL A 48 0.11 -10.88 6.20
CA VAL A 48 1.40 -10.49 6.79
C VAL A 48 2.51 -10.46 5.75
N VAL A 49 2.59 -11.48 4.88
CA VAL A 49 3.57 -11.52 3.79
C VAL A 49 3.40 -10.32 2.86
N ILE A 50 2.15 -10.00 2.49
CA ILE A 50 1.84 -8.85 1.63
C ILE A 50 2.26 -7.53 2.31
N GLU A 51 1.89 -7.33 3.57
CA GLU A 51 2.17 -6.08 4.28
C GLU A 51 3.67 -5.85 4.55
N VAL A 52 4.42 -6.92 4.86
CA VAL A 52 5.89 -6.84 4.99
C VAL A 52 6.53 -6.44 3.65
N HIS A 53 6.09 -7.05 2.54
CA HIS A 53 6.59 -6.70 1.22
C HIS A 53 6.30 -5.23 0.85
N GLN A 54 5.08 -4.76 1.12
CA GLN A 54 4.72 -3.36 0.90
C GLN A 54 5.57 -2.40 1.74
N ARG A 55 5.88 -2.74 2.99
CA ARG A 55 6.78 -1.94 3.84
C ARG A 55 8.16 -1.80 3.21
N ASP A 56 8.69 -2.89 2.70
CA ASP A 56 10.02 -2.91 2.10
C ASP A 56 10.05 -2.10 0.79
N ILE A 57 8.98 -2.15 -0.02
CA ILE A 57 8.81 -1.27 -1.20
C ILE A 57 8.83 0.21 -0.80
N ILE A 58 8.09 0.60 0.24
CA ILE A 58 8.04 1.99 0.67
C ILE A 58 9.41 2.48 1.13
N GLU A 59 10.14 1.66 1.89
CA GLU A 59 11.48 2.00 2.32
C GLU A 59 12.43 2.12 1.12
N LYS A 60 12.31 1.24 0.11
CA LYS A 60 13.07 1.34 -1.14
C LYS A 60 12.78 2.65 -1.88
N LEU A 61 11.51 3.00 -2.07
CA LEU A 61 11.10 4.24 -2.73
C LEU A 61 11.61 5.48 -1.98
N TYR A 62 11.55 5.45 -0.65
CA TYR A 62 12.07 6.53 0.20
C TYR A 62 13.58 6.69 0.08
N LYS A 63 14.34 5.58 0.15
CA LYS A 63 15.81 5.58 -0.01
C LYS A 63 16.25 6.01 -1.40
N ALA A 64 15.49 5.66 -2.43
CA ALA A 64 15.72 6.08 -3.81
C ALA A 64 15.34 7.56 -4.07
N ASN A 65 14.77 8.26 -3.08
CA ASN A 65 14.21 9.60 -3.25
C ASN A 65 13.25 9.70 -4.46
N CYS A 66 12.44 8.65 -4.65
CA CYS A 66 11.53 8.51 -5.77
C CYS A 66 10.38 9.52 -5.63
N ASN A 67 10.48 10.64 -6.36
CA ASN A 67 9.52 11.75 -6.32
C ASN A 67 8.76 11.93 -7.64
N ASP A 68 8.94 11.01 -8.59
CA ASP A 68 8.28 11.02 -9.90
C ASP A 68 7.54 9.69 -10.12
N VAL A 69 6.29 9.77 -10.57
CA VAL A 69 5.47 8.61 -10.91
C VAL A 69 5.91 7.95 -12.23
N ASN A 70 6.78 8.60 -13.00
CA ASN A 70 7.40 8.00 -14.18
C ASN A 70 8.74 7.32 -13.87
N ALA A 71 9.23 7.38 -12.63
CA ALA A 71 10.45 6.71 -12.23
C ALA A 71 10.30 5.18 -12.31
N PHE A 72 11.36 4.50 -12.70
CA PHE A 72 11.36 3.04 -12.82
C PHE A 72 11.03 2.34 -11.49
N GLU A 73 11.55 2.86 -10.37
CA GLU A 73 11.28 2.34 -9.03
C GLU A 73 9.79 2.38 -8.71
N TRP A 74 9.08 3.43 -9.14
CA TRP A 74 7.65 3.51 -9.00
C TRP A 74 6.96 2.55 -9.97
N ILE A 75 7.26 2.62 -11.27
CA ILE A 75 6.57 1.85 -12.32
C ILE A 75 6.66 0.34 -12.08
N SER A 76 7.83 -0.16 -11.66
CA SER A 76 8.13 -1.58 -11.45
C SER A 76 7.29 -2.26 -10.35
N GLN A 77 6.55 -1.51 -9.53
CA GLN A 77 5.70 -2.09 -8.49
C GLN A 77 4.38 -2.64 -9.07
N LEU A 78 3.95 -3.81 -8.58
CA LEU A 78 2.60 -4.32 -8.86
C LEU A 78 1.56 -3.43 -8.16
N ARG A 79 0.64 -2.84 -8.93
CA ARG A 79 -0.39 -1.93 -8.41
C ARG A 79 -1.77 -2.40 -8.84
N PHE A 80 -2.69 -2.41 -7.88
CA PHE A 80 -4.10 -2.66 -8.12
C PHE A 80 -4.87 -1.35 -8.02
N TYR A 81 -5.75 -1.11 -8.99
CA TYR A 81 -6.64 0.04 -9.02
C TYR A 81 -8.07 -0.48 -9.01
N TRP A 82 -8.89 0.12 -8.15
CA TRP A 82 -10.32 -0.16 -8.15
C TRP A 82 -11.02 0.81 -9.10
N ASP A 83 -11.60 0.30 -10.19
CA ASP A 83 -12.43 1.10 -11.07
C ASP A 83 -13.85 1.21 -10.48
N LYS A 84 -14.18 2.42 -10.01
CA LYS A 84 -15.49 2.74 -9.44
C LYS A 84 -16.57 2.96 -10.51
N VAL A 85 -16.19 3.15 -11.77
CA VAL A 85 -17.10 3.56 -12.85
C VAL A 85 -17.68 2.35 -13.59
N SER A 86 -16.94 1.25 -13.63
CA SER A 86 -17.34 -0.01 -14.29
C SER A 86 -18.21 -0.92 -13.43
N GLN A 87 -18.73 -0.43 -12.28
CA GLN A 87 -19.74 -1.17 -11.53
C GLN A 87 -20.99 -1.23 -12.40
N HIS A 88 -21.27 -2.43 -12.93
CA HIS A 88 -22.43 -2.80 -13.71
C HIS A 88 -23.67 -2.09 -13.17
N LYS A 89 -24.12 -1.05 -13.89
CA LYS A 89 -25.43 -0.45 -13.65
C LYS A 89 -26.44 -1.54 -13.98
N ILE A 90 -26.95 -2.22 -12.96
CA ILE A 90 -28.10 -3.11 -13.14
C ILE A 90 -29.21 -2.22 -13.72
N PRO A 91 -29.71 -2.49 -14.94
CA PRO A 91 -30.80 -1.72 -15.48
C PRO A 91 -32.03 -1.99 -14.63
N THR A 92 -32.49 -0.98 -13.89
CA THR A 92 -33.80 -0.98 -13.24
C THR A 92 -34.83 -0.70 -14.32
N ASN A 93 -35.70 -1.69 -14.56
CA ASN A 93 -36.96 -1.53 -15.31
C ASN A 93 -37.92 -0.62 -14.54
#